data_AF-A0A853T2M3-F1
#
_entry.id   AF-A0A853T2M3-F1
#
_cell.length_a   1.000
_cell.length_b   1.000
_cell.length_c   1.000
_cell.angle_alpha   90.00
_cell.angle_beta   90.00
_cell.angle_gamma   90.00
#
_symmetry.space_group_name_H-M   'P 1'
#
loop_
_entity.id
_entity.type
_entity.pdbx_description
1 polymer ?
#
loop_
_entity_poly.entity_id
_entity_poly.type
_entity_poly.pdbx_seq_one_letter_code
_entity_poly.pdbx_strand_id
1 'polypeptide(L)'
;MRNCQSGSYFTACLNIRPTLPFEATVVVLAEALGIRFSPDEEGKYEEYPAYRAFALGLEIALLAPPPPDIDTREIRDNCFQLIIDTCADVSDGGADVDLSALIAAQLSSATELEIERVDVAPA
;
A
#
# COMPACT_ATOMS: atom_id res chain seq x y z
N MET A 1 12.24 20.45 -19.20
CA MET A 1 10.77 20.41 -19.08
C MET A 1 10.39 18.95 -18.97
N ARG A 2 9.91 18.50 -17.80
CA ARG A 2 9.39 17.13 -17.64
C ARG A 2 8.04 17.08 -18.38
N ASN A 3 7.86 16.10 -19.26
CA ASN A 3 6.59 15.91 -19.96
C ASN A 3 5.59 15.33 -18.96
N CYS A 4 4.81 16.19 -18.30
CA CYS A 4 3.69 15.75 -17.50
C CYS A 4 2.58 15.26 -18.45
N GLN A 5 2.05 14.07 -18.20
CA GLN A 5 0.88 13.56 -18.90
C GLN A 5 -0.38 13.97 -18.14
N SER A 6 -1.39 14.45 -18.85
CA SER A 6 -2.73 14.65 -18.28
C SER A 6 -3.33 13.29 -17.96
N GLY A 7 -3.69 13.07 -16.69
CA GLY A 7 -4.23 11.79 -16.23
C GLY A 7 -4.85 11.93 -14.85
N SER A 8 -5.61 10.91 -14.42
CA SER A 8 -6.10 10.82 -13.05
C SER A 8 -4.99 10.32 -12.12
N TYR A 9 -5.03 10.76 -10.87
CA TYR A 9 -4.18 10.28 -9.80
C TYR A 9 -4.97 9.26 -8.99
N PHE A 10 -4.38 8.10 -8.75
CA PHE A 10 -4.99 7.00 -8.03
C PHE A 10 -4.20 6.71 -6.76
N THR A 11 -4.90 6.68 -5.64
CA THR A 11 -4.34 6.35 -4.33
C THR A 11 -5.16 5.28 -3.63
N ALA A 12 -4.54 4.49 -2.76
CA ALA A 12 -5.26 3.71 -1.76
C ALA A 12 -4.42 3.54 -0.50
N CYS A 13 -5.06 3.48 0.66
CA CYS A 13 -4.41 3.15 1.92
C CYS A 13 -5.32 2.24 2.76
N LEU A 14 -4.83 1.06 3.08
CA LEU A 14 -5.55 0.05 3.86
C LEU A 14 -4.68 -0.46 5.00
N ASN A 15 -5.30 -0.65 6.16
CA ASN A 15 -4.68 -1.37 7.27
C ASN A 15 -5.12 -2.84 7.19
N ILE A 16 -4.17 -3.74 7.41
CA ILE A 16 -4.41 -5.18 7.43
C ILE A 16 -3.99 -5.67 8.82
N ARG A 17 -4.95 -6.24 9.55
CA ARG A 17 -4.65 -6.87 10.84
C ARG A 17 -3.84 -8.13 10.59
N PRO A 18 -2.71 -8.31 11.29
CA PRO A 18 -1.83 -9.45 11.05
C PRO A 18 -2.47 -10.73 11.60
N THR A 19 -3.09 -11.52 10.73
CA THR A 19 -3.52 -12.90 11.03
C THR A 19 -2.43 -13.93 10.66
N LEU A 20 -1.44 -13.49 9.88
CA LEU A 20 -0.32 -14.27 9.36
C LEU A 20 1.00 -13.51 9.54
N PRO A 21 2.16 -14.21 9.50
CA PRO A 21 3.46 -13.55 9.39
C PRO A 21 3.54 -12.63 8.17
N PHE A 22 4.35 -11.58 8.25
CA PHE A 22 4.42 -10.53 7.22
C PHE A 22 4.72 -11.09 5.82
N GLU A 23 5.71 -11.97 5.70
CA GLU A 23 6.09 -12.59 4.43
C GLU A 23 4.99 -13.49 3.87
N ALA A 24 4.22 -14.15 4.75
CA ALA A 24 3.07 -14.94 4.32
C ALA A 24 1.93 -14.04 3.81
N THR A 25 1.69 -12.89 4.46
CA THR A 25 0.73 -11.89 3.97
C THR A 25 1.14 -11.33 2.60
N VAL A 26 2.43 -11.09 2.37
CA VAL A 26 2.94 -10.65 1.06
C VAL A 26 2.57 -11.65 -0.04
N VAL A 27 2.74 -12.96 0.21
CA VAL A 27 2.40 -14.00 -0.78
C VAL A 27 0.90 -14.00 -1.07
N VAL A 28 0.05 -13.98 -0.03
CA VAL A 28 -1.40 -13.96 -0.19
C VAL A 28 -1.87 -12.73 -0.99
N LEU A 29 -1.30 -11.55 -0.69
CA LEU A 29 -1.62 -10.33 -1.43
C LEU A 29 -1.12 -10.36 -2.87
N ALA A 30 0.09 -10.89 -3.10
CA ALA A 30 0.64 -11.06 -4.44
C ALA A 30 -0.29 -11.90 -5.33
N GLU A 31 -0.79 -13.02 -4.79
CA GLU A 31 -1.72 -13.91 -5.49
C GLU A 31 -3.08 -13.26 -5.73
N ALA A 32 -3.65 -12.62 -4.70
CA ALA A 32 -4.96 -11.97 -4.78
C ALA A 32 -5.01 -10.80 -5.77
N LEU A 33 -3.90 -10.07 -5.90
CA LEU A 33 -3.77 -8.93 -6.82
C LEU A 33 -3.12 -9.31 -8.16
N GLY A 34 -2.61 -10.54 -8.30
CA GLY A 34 -1.91 -11.00 -9.51
C GLY A 34 -0.60 -10.25 -9.78
N ILE A 35 0.10 -9.82 -8.73
CA ILE A 35 1.34 -9.03 -8.81
C ILE A 35 2.53 -9.79 -8.22
N ARG A 36 3.73 -9.25 -8.37
CA ARG A 36 4.94 -9.78 -7.72
C ARG A 36 5.57 -8.70 -6.87
N PHE A 37 5.66 -8.97 -5.57
CA PHE A 37 6.38 -8.13 -4.64
C PHE A 37 7.87 -8.47 -4.61
N SER A 38 8.69 -7.45 -4.38
CA SER A 38 10.10 -7.52 -4.06
C SER A 38 10.39 -6.68 -2.81
N PRO A 39 11.35 -7.06 -1.96
CA PRO A 39 11.76 -6.21 -0.84
C PRO A 39 12.12 -4.79 -1.30
N ASP A 40 11.84 -3.78 -0.49
CA ASP A 40 12.28 -2.41 -0.74
C ASP A 40 13.77 -2.25 -0.41
N GLU A 41 14.62 -2.42 -1.42
CA GLU A 41 16.07 -2.25 -1.28
C GLU A 41 16.51 -0.78 -1.42
N GLU A 42 15.63 0.09 -1.93
CA GLU A 42 15.92 1.51 -2.14
C GLU A 42 15.72 2.34 -0.86
N GLY A 43 15.12 1.75 0.18
CA GLY A 43 14.82 2.43 1.43
C GLY A 43 13.81 3.57 1.25
N LYS A 44 12.85 3.45 0.33
CA LYS A 44 11.79 4.46 0.18
C LYS A 44 10.99 4.62 1.47
N TYR A 45 10.82 3.52 2.21
CA TYR A 45 10.12 3.50 3.48
C TYR A 45 11.06 3.36 4.69
N GLU A 46 12.37 3.59 4.52
CA GLU A 46 13.45 3.59 5.53
C GLU A 46 13.21 2.80 6.83
N GLU A 47 12.40 3.34 7.74
CA GLU A 47 12.08 2.82 9.07
C GLU A 47 11.17 1.58 9.07
N TYR A 48 10.51 1.28 7.96
CA TYR A 48 9.52 0.22 7.83
C TYR A 48 10.04 -0.91 6.93
N PRO A 49 10.04 -2.17 7.41
CA PRO A 49 10.24 -3.31 6.52
C PRO A 49 9.14 -3.30 5.45
N ALA A 50 9.52 -3.20 4.18
CA ALA A 50 8.57 -2.99 3.10
C ALA A 50 8.81 -3.94 1.92
N TYR A 51 7.72 -4.32 1.29
CA TYR A 51 7.71 -4.99 -0.02
C TYR A 51 7.00 -4.09 -1.03
N ARG A 52 7.58 -3.96 -2.22
CA ARG A 52 7.07 -3.13 -3.31
C ARG A 52 6.79 -3.96 -4.54
N ALA A 53 5.77 -3.56 -5.28
CA ALA A 53 5.40 -4.09 -6.57
C ALA A 53 5.02 -2.93 -7.48
N PHE A 54 5.25 -3.11 -8.78
CA PHE A 54 4.77 -2.18 -9.79
C PHE A 54 3.87 -2.92 -10.77
N ALA A 55 2.64 -2.43 -10.94
CA ALA A 55 1.67 -3.01 -11.85
C ALA A 55 0.77 -1.93 -12.43
N LEU A 56 0.55 -1.96 -13.75
CA LEU A 56 -0.40 -1.08 -14.44
C LEU A 56 -0.17 0.43 -14.22
N GLY A 57 1.07 0.86 -13.97
CA GLY A 57 1.37 2.27 -13.68
C GLY A 57 1.22 2.67 -12.21
N LEU A 58 0.80 1.74 -11.35
CA LEU A 58 0.67 1.92 -9.92
C LEU A 58 1.86 1.30 -9.20
N GLU A 59 2.40 2.04 -8.24
CA GLU A 59 3.28 1.50 -7.22
C GLU A 59 2.42 0.99 -6.05
N ILE A 60 2.69 -0.23 -5.63
CA ILE A 60 1.97 -0.91 -4.54
C ILE A 60 3.02 -1.27 -3.50
N ALA A 61 2.84 -0.84 -2.28
CA ALA A 61 3.74 -1.10 -1.17
C ALA A 61 3.00 -1.73 0.00
N LEU A 62 3.56 -2.79 0.57
CA LEU A 62 3.11 -3.38 1.83
C LEU A 62 4.19 -3.13 2.89
N LEU A 63 3.81 -2.44 3.95
CA LEU A 63 4.70 -2.06 5.04
C LEU A 63 4.34 -2.86 6.30
N ALA A 64 5.34 -3.42 6.94
CA ALA A 64 5.24 -3.91 8.32
C ALA A 64 5.48 -2.75 9.30
N PRO A 65 4.98 -2.86 10.54
CA PRO A 65 5.38 -1.94 11.60
C PRO A 65 6.91 -1.96 11.78
N PRO A 66 7.52 -0.84 12.23
CA PRO A 66 8.94 -0.82 12.53
C PRO A 66 9.29 -1.85 13.62
N PRO A 67 10.51 -2.38 13.61
CA PRO A 67 11.04 -3.19 14.72
C PRO A 67 10.89 -2.45 16.07
N PRO A 68 10.56 -3.16 17.16
CA PRO A 68 10.19 -2.56 18.44
C PRO A 68 11.30 -1.72 19.10
N ASP A 69 12.56 -1.98 18.73
CA ASP A 69 13.75 -1.27 19.15
C ASP A 69 13.95 0.10 18.47
N ILE A 70 13.31 0.29 17.30
CA ILE A 70 13.32 1.57 16.57
C ILE A 70 11.91 2.17 16.40
N ASP A 71 10.87 1.52 16.93
CA ASP A 71 9.50 2.03 16.88
C ASP A 71 9.30 3.23 17.82
N THR A 72 9.37 4.43 17.22
CA THR A 72 9.20 5.74 17.84
C THR A 72 7.74 6.20 17.94
N ARG A 73 6.78 5.40 17.43
CA ARG A 73 5.37 5.79 17.40
C ARG A 73 4.79 5.87 18.81
N GLU A 74 3.99 6.91 19.07
CA GLU A 74 3.26 7.08 20.34
C GLU A 74 2.22 5.97 20.56
N ILE A 75 1.54 5.58 19.48
CA ILE A 75 0.60 4.45 19.45
C ILE A 75 1.21 3.36 18.58
N ARG A 76 1.64 2.28 19.23
CA ARG A 76 2.16 1.10 18.54
C ARG A 76 1.00 0.27 18.03
N ASP A 77 0.82 0.25 16.72
CA ASP A 77 -0.05 -0.70 16.04
C ASP A 77 0.79 -1.72 15.27
N ASN A 78 0.32 -2.96 15.29
CA ASN A 78 0.94 -4.10 14.62
C ASN A 78 0.33 -4.36 13.23
N CYS A 79 -0.62 -3.53 12.79
CA CYS A 79 -1.17 -3.59 11.44
C CYS A 79 -0.08 -3.46 10.37
N PHE A 80 -0.27 -4.22 9.29
CA PHE A 80 0.43 -3.97 8.04
C PHE A 80 -0.32 -2.89 7.26
N GLN A 81 0.42 -2.04 6.55
CA GLN A 81 -0.17 -0.98 5.75
C GLN A 81 0.05 -1.28 4.27
N LEU A 82 -1.05 -1.37 3.51
CA LEU A 82 -1.03 -1.47 2.06
C LEU A 82 -1.27 -0.09 1.46
N ILE A 83 -0.29 0.41 0.73
CA ILE A 83 -0.32 1.71 0.07
C ILE A 83 -0.31 1.48 -1.44
N ILE A 84 -1.16 2.19 -2.16
CA ILE A 84 -1.14 2.24 -3.62
C ILE A 84 -1.03 3.70 -4.02
N ASP A 85 -0.14 3.97 -4.96
CA ASP A 85 0.10 5.30 -5.47
C ASP A 85 0.39 5.25 -6.98
N THR A 86 0.09 6.33 -7.69
CA THR A 86 0.41 6.48 -9.10
C THR A 86 1.87 6.88 -9.26
N CYS A 87 2.66 6.09 -9.99
CA CYS A 87 4.10 6.32 -10.12
C CYS A 87 4.45 7.47 -11.09
N ALA A 88 3.50 7.92 -11.91
CA ALA A 88 3.73 8.96 -12.91
C ALA A 88 3.66 10.38 -12.29
N ASP A 89 4.48 11.30 -12.79
CA ASP A 89 4.33 12.75 -12.60
C ASP A 89 3.06 13.20 -13.38
N VAL A 90 1.88 12.91 -12.83
CA VAL A 90 0.59 13.29 -13.41
C VAL A 90 0.37 14.78 -13.14
N SER A 91 0.21 15.57 -14.20
CA SER A 91 -0.06 17.01 -14.04
C SER A 91 -1.47 17.28 -13.55
N ASP A 92 -1.58 18.33 -12.73
CA ASP A 92 -2.80 18.94 -12.21
C ASP A 92 -3.84 19.14 -13.32
N GLY A 93 -4.96 18.41 -13.25
CA GLY A 93 -6.01 18.42 -14.26
C GLY A 93 -6.86 17.16 -14.39
N GLY A 94 -6.43 16.03 -13.82
CA GLY A 94 -7.26 14.83 -13.67
C GLY A 94 -7.92 14.71 -12.30
N ALA A 95 -8.77 13.69 -12.14
CA ALA A 95 -9.42 13.41 -10.86
C ALA A 95 -8.43 12.72 -9.91
N ASP A 96 -8.53 13.06 -8.62
CA ASP A 96 -7.96 12.28 -7.53
C ASP A 96 -8.96 11.18 -7.16
N VAL A 97 -8.55 9.93 -7.27
CA VAL A 97 -9.41 8.75 -7.16
C VAL A 97 -8.89 7.83 -6.08
N ASP A 98 -9.63 7.77 -4.97
CA ASP A 98 -9.39 6.78 -3.93
C ASP A 98 -9.90 5.39 -4.35
N LEU A 99 -8.97 4.45 -4.46
CA LEU A 99 -9.22 3.04 -4.78
C LEU A 99 -9.36 2.17 -3.52
N SER A 100 -9.22 2.72 -2.31
CA SER A 100 -9.25 1.96 -1.05
C SER A 100 -10.49 1.08 -0.93
N ALA A 101 -11.66 1.60 -1.29
CA ALA A 101 -12.90 0.83 -1.24
C ALA A 101 -12.91 -0.37 -2.20
N LEU A 102 -12.40 -0.17 -3.42
CA LEU A 102 -12.34 -1.19 -4.46
C LEU A 102 -11.34 -2.28 -4.10
N ILE A 103 -10.14 -1.89 -3.66
CA ILE A 103 -9.08 -2.81 -3.26
C ILE A 103 -9.50 -3.62 -2.05
N ALA A 104 -10.11 -2.98 -1.03
CA ALA A 104 -10.64 -3.69 0.11
C ALA A 104 -11.68 -4.74 -0.31
N ALA A 105 -12.60 -4.40 -1.21
CA ALA A 105 -13.61 -5.35 -1.70
C ALA A 105 -12.98 -6.54 -2.46
N GLN A 106 -11.99 -6.27 -3.31
CA GLN A 106 -11.25 -7.32 -4.03
C GLN A 106 -10.54 -8.26 -3.06
N LEU A 107 -9.80 -7.70 -2.09
CA LEU A 107 -9.04 -8.48 -1.14
C LEU A 107 -9.97 -9.27 -0.19
N SER A 108 -11.09 -8.70 0.25
CA SER A 108 -12.11 -9.43 1.02
C SER A 108 -12.77 -10.56 0.23
N SER A 109 -12.86 -10.45 -1.10
CA SER A 109 -13.39 -11.54 -1.94
C SER A 109 -12.36 -12.62 -2.25
N ALA A 110 -11.06 -12.30 -2.22
CA ALA A 110 -9.99 -13.18 -2.65
C ALA A 110 -9.16 -13.76 -1.51
N THR A 111 -9.29 -13.23 -0.29
CA THR A 111 -8.46 -13.58 0.87
C THR A 111 -9.29 -13.62 2.15
N GLU A 112 -8.76 -14.28 3.18
CA GLU A 112 -9.31 -14.27 4.54
C GLU A 112 -8.64 -13.20 5.43
N LEU A 113 -7.98 -12.21 4.83
CA LEU A 113 -7.32 -11.14 5.57
C LEU A 113 -8.34 -10.20 6.21
N GLU A 114 -8.05 -9.77 7.43
CA GLU A 114 -8.85 -8.76 8.13
C GLU A 114 -8.40 -7.36 7.70
N ILE A 115 -9.28 -6.67 6.97
CA ILE A 115 -8.97 -5.39 6.32
C ILE A 115 -9.75 -4.27 7.01
N GLU A 116 -9.02 -3.28 7.50
CA GLU A 116 -9.57 -2.04 8.04
C GLU A 116 -9.27 -0.90 7.07
N ARG A 117 -10.30 -0.17 6.68
CA ARG A 117 -10.11 1.05 5.88
C ARG A 117 -9.58 2.15 6.79
N VAL A 118 -8.59 2.87 6.29
CA VAL A 118 -8.15 4.11 6.94
C VAL A 118 -9.02 5.22 6.38
N ASP A 119 -10.03 5.64 7.15
CA ASP A 119 -10.68 6.92 6.87
C ASP A 119 -9.64 8.02 7.14
N VAL A 120 -8.94 8.45 6.10
CA VAL A 120 -8.14 9.68 6.17
C VAL A 120 -9.16 10.81 6.28
N ALA A 121 -9.41 11.27 7.51
CA ALA A 121 -10.16 12.49 7.72
C ALA A 121 -9.45 13.62 6.93
N PRO A 122 -10.16 14.39 6.09
CA PRO A 122 -9.55 15.54 5.45
C PRO A 122 -9.09 16.51 6.55
N ALA A 123 -7.80 16.86 6.50
CA ALA A 123 -7.23 17.94 7.30
C ALA A 123 -7.75 19.31 6.84
#